data_AF-A0A4V3DIU5-F1
#
_entry.id   AF-A0A4V3DIU5-F1
#
_cell.length_a   1.000
_cell.length_b   1.000
_cell.length_c   1.000
_cell.angle_alpha   90.00
_cell.angle_beta   90.00
_cell.angle_gamma   90.00
#
_symmetry.space_group_name_H-M   'P 1'
#
loop_
_entity.id
_entity.type
_entity.pdbx_description
1 polymer ?
#
loop_
_entity_poly.entity_id
_entity_poly.type
_entity_poly.pdbx_seq_one_letter_code
_entity_poly.pdbx_strand_id
1 'polypeptide(L)'
;MMSEITWNAFHFLRPHMLWLMIPAAWLLYKWLNNTSRQDGWQQSCDPELLQAMQIKSAGKSTQWTWLYWPITFITVLALAGPAVRQLPVPMVKNQSALVIALDVSKSMLSDDLKPTRLQRAKFKIQDLLAARKDGQTALVVYSGDAFVVTPLTDDTETIVSLLDVLDPSIMPVSGTNTVAALDKATELLSQAGINRGQILMVTDSIDMYKTQDRLEGVSSQGIAIHVLAVGTAEGAPIPTSQGFLKDLRGQIVIPQVDFASLQQAAKIGNGRFSVLSNSPEKDQLYEANPNNNDDDMKDELGGESFIDDGPLLAILLIPMLALLYRRGILMVLCLGFMLNTQPSHALSWNDLWLNQDQQAFKQLESAPSEAFNQAKNQQIKAAAAYKKEDYKTATQLYPESGQSLADYYNRGNALAQSGQFEAAIKSYEQALTYDPDDEDTLYNKKIVEEAMNQQQQQQDQENQENQENQDSEQNEQDQQEQQSQENQESSEQEKQEQEQQAQKDQQAQAADQQENEEQQSEEQQQAEQQENPQDQEEIELTPEEKALDAEEKQAMEQWLRRIKDDPGGLMRRKFLYQYHKRNQDGESYDQQTTEDW
;
A
#
# COMPACT_ATOMS: atom_id res chain seq x y z
N MET A 1 7.60 -8.99 -16.71
CA MET A 1 7.01 -9.59 -17.93
C MET A 1 8.12 -9.82 -18.93
N MET A 2 8.60 -11.06 -19.11
CA MET A 2 9.47 -11.38 -20.24
C MET A 2 8.57 -11.48 -21.47
N SER A 3 8.73 -10.57 -22.44
CA SER A 3 8.08 -10.66 -23.75
C SER A 3 8.44 -12.01 -24.39
N GLU A 4 7.45 -12.84 -24.66
CA GLU A 4 7.67 -14.13 -25.31
C GLU A 4 8.20 -13.92 -26.75
N ILE A 5 9.17 -14.76 -27.13
CA ILE A 5 9.79 -14.73 -28.46
C ILE A 5 8.94 -15.61 -29.39
N THR A 6 8.14 -15.00 -30.25
CA THR A 6 7.24 -15.71 -31.17
C THR A 6 7.82 -15.78 -32.57
N TRP A 7 8.60 -16.82 -32.88
CA TRP A 7 9.22 -17.00 -34.20
C TRP A 7 8.22 -17.17 -35.35
N ASN A 8 7.00 -17.67 -35.06
CA ASN A 8 5.96 -17.87 -36.07
C ASN A 8 5.41 -16.54 -36.64
N ALA A 9 5.57 -15.42 -35.92
CA ALA A 9 5.09 -14.10 -36.32
C ALA A 9 6.23 -13.18 -36.82
N PHE A 10 7.39 -13.75 -37.16
CA PHE A 10 8.56 -12.99 -37.61
C PHE A 10 8.26 -12.20 -38.89
N HIS A 11 8.43 -10.89 -38.82
CA HIS A 11 8.40 -10.00 -39.98
C HIS A 11 9.32 -8.80 -39.77
N PHE A 12 9.54 -8.03 -40.84
CA PHE A 12 10.23 -6.76 -40.76
C PHE A 12 9.21 -5.63 -40.61
N LEU A 13 9.39 -4.75 -39.63
CA LEU A 13 8.59 -3.54 -39.45
C LEU A 13 8.75 -2.59 -40.65
N ARG A 14 9.93 -2.59 -41.28
CA ARG A 14 10.31 -1.67 -42.37
C ARG A 14 10.97 -2.44 -43.53
N PRO A 15 10.25 -3.32 -44.25
CA PRO A 15 10.83 -4.19 -45.27
C PRO A 15 11.45 -3.41 -46.44
N HIS A 16 10.97 -2.19 -46.71
CA HIS A 16 11.50 -1.31 -47.75
C HIS A 16 12.96 -0.88 -47.50
N MET A 17 13.45 -0.92 -46.26
CA MET A 17 14.84 -0.58 -45.96
C MET A 17 15.83 -1.60 -46.55
N LEU A 18 15.39 -2.82 -46.85
CA LEU A 18 16.24 -3.83 -47.51
C LEU A 18 16.71 -3.39 -48.90
N TRP A 19 15.98 -2.49 -49.59
CA TRP A 19 16.40 -1.93 -50.88
C TRP A 19 17.69 -1.10 -50.78
N LEU A 20 18.04 -0.59 -49.58
CA LEU A 20 19.30 0.15 -49.35
C LEU A 20 20.55 -0.73 -49.55
N MET A 21 20.41 -2.06 -49.54
CA MET A 21 21.52 -2.99 -49.83
C MET A 21 22.15 -2.73 -51.20
N ILE A 22 21.35 -2.43 -52.23
CA ILE A 22 21.81 -2.29 -53.62
C ILE A 22 22.70 -1.04 -53.79
N PRO A 23 22.25 0.19 -53.43
CA PRO A 23 23.10 1.37 -53.55
C PRO A 23 24.28 1.33 -52.57
N ALA A 24 24.12 0.77 -51.36
CA ALA A 24 25.21 0.61 -50.41
C ALA A 24 26.32 -0.31 -50.95
N ALA A 25 25.97 -1.46 -51.51
CA ALA A 25 26.90 -2.39 -52.14
C ALA A 25 27.66 -1.76 -53.33
N TRP A 26 26.97 -0.98 -54.17
CA TRP A 26 27.57 -0.30 -55.31
C TRP A 26 28.55 0.80 -54.89
N LEU A 27 28.18 1.63 -53.92
CA LEU A 27 29.05 2.67 -53.36
C LEU A 27 30.28 2.06 -52.69
N LEU A 28 30.08 0.99 -51.91
CA LEU A 28 31.17 0.26 -51.25
C LEU A 28 32.13 -0.33 -52.29
N TYR A 29 31.61 -1.00 -53.32
CA TYR A 29 32.41 -1.55 -54.42
C TYR A 29 33.23 -0.48 -55.14
N LYS A 30 32.61 0.66 -55.47
CA LYS A 30 33.32 1.80 -56.08
C LYS A 30 34.41 2.34 -55.17
N TRP A 31 34.11 2.54 -53.88
CA TRP A 31 35.05 3.08 -52.91
C TRP A 31 36.26 2.17 -52.72
N LEU A 32 36.03 0.86 -52.58
CA LEU A 32 37.08 -0.16 -52.45
C LEU A 32 37.96 -0.26 -53.70
N ASN A 33 37.40 -0.10 -54.89
CA ASN A 33 38.16 -0.16 -56.14
C ASN A 33 38.87 1.16 -56.48
N ASN A 34 38.35 2.32 -56.04
CA ASN A 34 39.00 3.61 -56.27
C ASN A 34 40.11 3.93 -55.25
N THR A 35 40.17 3.26 -54.11
CA THR A 35 41.24 3.48 -53.10
C THR A 35 42.62 2.97 -53.55
N SER A 36 42.70 2.29 -54.71
CA SER A 36 43.98 1.96 -55.37
C SER A 36 44.45 3.04 -56.34
N ARG A 37 43.77 4.19 -56.47
CA ARG A 37 44.24 5.30 -57.31
C ARG A 37 45.22 6.19 -56.56
N GLN A 38 46.50 5.86 -56.79
CA GLN A 38 47.65 6.75 -56.93
C GLN A 38 47.86 7.76 -55.79
N ASP A 39 48.87 7.49 -54.95
CA ASP A 39 49.66 8.55 -54.34
C ASP A 39 49.96 9.59 -55.43
N GLY A 40 49.40 10.80 -55.33
CA GLY A 40 49.53 11.87 -56.35
C GLY A 40 50.98 12.22 -56.72
N TRP A 41 51.93 11.76 -55.90
CA TRP A 41 53.37 11.77 -56.12
C TRP A 41 53.82 10.95 -57.35
N GLN A 42 53.16 9.84 -57.68
CA GLN A 42 53.49 9.04 -58.88
C GLN A 42 53.02 9.68 -60.19
N GLN A 43 52.04 10.60 -60.15
CA GLN A 43 51.62 11.37 -61.33
C GLN A 43 52.50 12.62 -61.57
N SER A 44 53.27 13.06 -60.57
CA SER A 44 53.99 14.35 -60.59
C SER A 44 55.52 14.25 -60.44
N CYS A 45 56.08 13.07 -60.15
CA CYS A 45 57.52 12.87 -59.97
C CYS A 45 58.08 11.72 -60.82
N ASP A 46 59.30 11.91 -61.33
CA ASP A 46 60.00 10.91 -62.14
C ASP A 46 60.32 9.63 -61.32
N PRO A 47 60.22 8.42 -61.93
CA PRO A 47 60.36 7.15 -61.22
C PRO A 47 61.69 6.96 -60.50
N GLU A 48 62.79 7.51 -61.03
CA GLU A 48 64.14 7.37 -60.47
C GLU A 48 64.31 8.16 -59.15
N LEU A 49 63.65 9.31 -59.01
CA LEU A 49 63.69 10.14 -57.80
C LEU A 49 62.91 9.52 -56.64
N LEU A 50 61.81 8.83 -56.93
CA LEU A 50 61.01 8.10 -55.94
C LEU A 50 61.79 6.94 -55.31
N GLN A 51 62.66 6.29 -56.08
CA GLN A 51 63.49 5.19 -55.60
C GLN A 51 64.64 5.68 -54.71
N ALA A 52 65.21 6.86 -55.01
CA ALA A 52 66.27 7.48 -54.23
C ALA A 52 65.81 8.02 -52.85
N MET A 53 64.56 8.48 -52.73
CA MET A 53 64.02 8.98 -51.46
C MET A 53 63.63 7.90 -50.44
N GLN A 54 63.76 6.60 -50.77
CA GLN A 54 63.33 5.48 -49.91
C GLN A 54 61.93 5.66 -49.30
N ILE A 55 61.05 6.40 -49.96
CA ILE A 55 59.63 6.42 -49.62
C ILE A 55 59.13 5.05 -50.06
N LYS A 56 59.19 4.07 -49.15
CA LYS A 56 58.40 2.85 -49.28
C LYS A 56 56.97 3.33 -49.46
N SER A 57 56.47 3.32 -50.69
CA SER A 57 55.05 3.54 -50.98
C SER A 57 54.28 2.79 -49.91
N ALA A 58 53.58 3.50 -49.03
CA ALA A 58 53.02 2.93 -47.82
C ALA A 58 52.18 1.72 -48.24
N GLY A 59 52.72 0.53 -48.01
CA GLY A 59 52.20 -0.69 -48.60
C GLY A 59 50.74 -0.83 -48.21
N LYS A 60 49.90 -1.08 -49.23
CA LYS A 60 48.45 -1.32 -49.16
C LYS A 60 48.05 -1.99 -47.84
N SER A 61 47.71 -1.17 -46.85
CA SER A 61 47.19 -1.63 -45.56
C SER A 61 45.68 -1.77 -45.68
N THR A 62 45.25 -2.73 -46.51
CA THR A 62 43.86 -2.88 -46.93
C THR A 62 43.35 -4.31 -46.63
N GLN A 63 43.99 -5.03 -45.70
CA GLN A 63 43.67 -6.44 -45.41
C GLN A 63 42.29 -6.65 -44.75
N TRP A 64 41.64 -5.61 -44.23
CA TRP A 64 40.35 -5.72 -43.53
C TRP A 64 39.19 -5.05 -44.26
N THR A 65 39.36 -4.60 -45.52
CA THR A 65 38.27 -3.98 -46.28
C THR A 65 37.11 -4.92 -46.59
N TRP A 66 37.35 -6.23 -46.54
CA TRP A 66 36.29 -7.21 -46.68
C TRP A 66 35.23 -7.07 -45.55
N LEU A 67 35.60 -6.54 -44.38
CA LEU A 67 34.72 -6.40 -43.21
C LEU A 67 33.63 -5.32 -43.40
N TYR A 68 33.79 -4.41 -44.37
CA TYR A 68 32.74 -3.44 -44.67
C TYR A 68 31.47 -4.10 -45.26
N TRP A 69 31.60 -5.23 -45.96
CA TRP A 69 30.46 -5.98 -46.49
C TRP A 69 29.51 -6.50 -45.39
N PRO A 70 29.96 -7.30 -44.40
CA PRO A 70 29.07 -7.75 -43.33
C PRO A 70 28.55 -6.60 -42.46
N ILE A 71 29.34 -5.54 -42.21
CA ILE A 71 28.86 -4.35 -41.48
C ILE A 71 27.68 -3.69 -42.18
N THR A 72 27.79 -3.45 -43.49
CA THR A 72 26.69 -2.84 -44.27
C THR A 72 25.46 -3.74 -44.27
N PHE A 73 25.64 -5.06 -44.41
CA PHE A 73 24.54 -6.03 -44.36
C PHE A 73 23.78 -6.02 -43.03
N ILE A 74 24.50 -6.12 -41.91
CA ILE A 74 23.89 -6.11 -40.56
C ILE A 74 23.21 -4.77 -40.27
N THR A 75 23.80 -3.66 -40.72
CA THR A 75 23.22 -2.32 -40.54
C THR A 75 21.88 -2.20 -41.26
N VAL A 76 21.79 -2.68 -42.51
CA VAL A 76 20.53 -2.64 -43.28
C VAL A 76 19.49 -3.58 -42.66
N LEU A 77 19.91 -4.75 -42.15
CA LEU A 77 19.02 -5.67 -41.46
C LEU A 77 18.49 -5.09 -40.14
N ALA A 78 19.33 -4.40 -39.37
CA ALA A 78 18.93 -3.67 -38.17
C ALA A 78 17.93 -2.55 -38.50
N LEU A 79 18.15 -1.78 -39.57
CA LEU A 79 17.25 -0.72 -40.03
C LEU A 79 15.91 -1.25 -40.56
N ALA A 80 15.89 -2.46 -41.11
CA ALA A 80 14.65 -3.11 -41.54
C ALA A 80 13.74 -3.48 -40.35
N GLY A 81 14.29 -3.49 -39.13
CA GLY A 81 13.56 -3.70 -37.89
C GLY A 81 12.91 -5.07 -37.82
N PRO A 82 13.67 -6.16 -37.67
CA PRO A 82 13.09 -7.47 -37.39
C PRO A 82 12.26 -7.40 -36.11
N ALA A 83 11.07 -7.95 -36.15
CA ALA A 83 10.15 -8.01 -35.03
C ALA A 83 9.89 -9.47 -34.68
N VAL A 84 10.34 -9.90 -33.50
CA VAL A 84 10.08 -11.25 -32.96
C VAL A 84 9.26 -11.18 -31.67
N ARG A 85 9.30 -10.05 -30.97
CA ARG A 85 8.61 -9.84 -29.69
C ARG A 85 7.32 -9.06 -29.87
N GLN A 86 6.23 -9.57 -29.29
CA GLN A 86 4.93 -8.91 -29.23
C GLN A 86 4.77 -8.17 -27.90
N LEU A 87 4.18 -6.96 -27.95
CA LEU A 87 3.66 -6.25 -26.78
C LEU A 87 2.13 -6.43 -26.76
N PRO A 88 1.57 -7.09 -25.74
CA PRO A 88 0.14 -6.96 -25.49
C PRO A 88 -0.10 -5.52 -25.04
N VAL A 89 -0.66 -4.70 -25.92
CA VAL A 89 -1.17 -3.39 -25.51
C VAL A 89 -2.58 -3.64 -24.99
N PRO A 90 -2.85 -3.47 -23.69
CA PRO A 90 -4.21 -3.56 -23.17
C PRO A 90 -4.96 -2.30 -23.63
N MET A 91 -5.49 -2.31 -24.84
CA MET A 91 -6.21 -1.17 -25.42
C MET A 91 -7.71 -1.43 -25.53
N VAL A 92 -8.33 -1.86 -24.43
CA VAL A 92 -9.73 -1.55 -24.13
C VAL A 92 -9.85 -1.40 -22.61
N LYS A 93 -9.59 -0.20 -22.07
CA LYS A 93 -10.13 0.13 -20.74
C LYS A 93 -11.65 0.04 -20.89
N ASN A 94 -12.27 -0.87 -20.14
CA ASN A 94 -13.72 -1.04 -20.17
C ASN A 94 -14.36 0.27 -19.70
N GLN A 95 -14.99 1.03 -20.61
CA GLN A 95 -15.64 2.32 -20.32
C GLN A 95 -16.95 2.14 -19.52
N SER A 96 -17.01 1.15 -18.65
CA SER A 96 -18.16 0.97 -17.77
C SER A 96 -18.21 2.13 -16.79
N ALA A 97 -19.29 2.89 -16.82
CA ALA A 97 -19.55 3.99 -15.90
C ALA A 97 -20.57 3.57 -14.86
N LEU A 98 -20.22 3.78 -13.60
CA LEU A 98 -21.06 3.52 -12.45
C LEU A 98 -21.30 4.83 -11.70
N VAL A 99 -22.56 5.19 -11.47
CA VAL A 99 -22.90 6.26 -10.53
C VAL A 99 -23.45 5.63 -9.27
N ILE A 100 -22.76 5.83 -8.15
CA ILE A 100 -23.24 5.40 -6.83
C ILE A 100 -24.08 6.53 -6.26
N ALA A 101 -25.35 6.27 -5.99
CA ALA A 101 -26.27 7.18 -5.32
C ALA A 101 -26.48 6.70 -3.89
N LEU A 102 -25.74 7.30 -2.95
CA LEU A 102 -25.76 6.96 -1.53
C LEU A 102 -26.77 7.81 -0.77
N ASP A 103 -27.69 7.14 -0.09
CA ASP A 103 -28.61 7.76 0.86
C ASP A 103 -27.85 8.17 2.13
N VAL A 104 -27.93 9.46 2.47
CA VAL A 104 -27.34 10.06 3.67
C VAL A 104 -28.44 10.73 4.53
N SER A 105 -29.68 10.25 4.42
CA SER A 105 -30.76 10.62 5.32
C SER A 105 -30.50 10.11 6.74
N LYS A 106 -31.23 10.66 7.71
CA LYS A 106 -31.02 10.32 9.11
C LYS A 106 -31.47 8.89 9.47
N SER A 107 -32.32 8.24 8.66
CA SER A 107 -32.68 6.82 8.85
C SER A 107 -31.48 5.90 8.69
N MET A 108 -30.49 6.30 7.89
CA MET A 108 -29.21 5.62 7.72
C MET A 108 -28.29 5.70 8.96
N LEU A 109 -28.67 6.44 10.01
CA LEU A 109 -27.97 6.41 11.31
C LEU A 109 -28.47 5.30 12.23
N SER A 110 -29.51 4.56 11.85
CA SER A 110 -29.99 3.39 12.60
C SER A 110 -28.89 2.33 12.77
N ASP A 111 -28.89 1.65 13.91
CA ASP A 111 -27.85 0.71 14.34
C ASP A 111 -28.28 -0.78 14.26
N ASP A 112 -29.32 -1.08 13.47
CA ASP A 112 -29.74 -2.46 13.16
C ASP A 112 -28.66 -3.25 12.40
N LEU A 113 -27.79 -2.54 11.68
CA LEU A 113 -26.52 -3.04 11.17
C LEU A 113 -25.37 -2.29 11.84
N LYS A 114 -24.61 -3.00 12.69
CA LYS A 114 -23.47 -2.39 13.42
C LYS A 114 -22.32 -2.03 12.50
N PRO A 115 -21.70 -0.84 12.62
CA PRO A 115 -21.98 0.19 13.63
C PRO A 115 -23.24 1.03 13.36
N THR A 116 -23.42 1.52 12.13
CA THR A 116 -24.67 2.14 11.62
C THR A 116 -24.89 1.75 10.16
N ARG A 117 -26.13 1.84 9.66
CA ARG A 117 -26.44 1.59 8.23
C ARG A 117 -25.52 2.37 7.29
N LEU A 118 -25.33 3.67 7.53
CA LEU A 118 -24.49 4.55 6.71
C LEU A 118 -23.03 4.09 6.73
N GLN A 119 -22.46 3.82 7.90
CA GLN A 119 -21.08 3.33 7.98
C GLN A 119 -20.91 1.98 7.29
N ARG A 120 -21.90 1.08 7.39
CA ARG A 120 -21.89 -0.20 6.66
C ARG A 120 -22.01 -0.03 5.15
N ALA A 121 -22.83 0.91 4.70
CA ALA A 121 -22.89 1.29 3.29
C ALA A 121 -21.54 1.83 2.79
N LYS A 122 -20.88 2.70 3.57
CA LYS A 122 -19.55 3.22 3.23
C LYS A 122 -18.50 2.12 3.08
N PHE A 123 -18.37 1.23 4.07
CA PHE A 123 -17.44 0.10 3.97
C PHE A 123 -17.73 -0.77 2.74
N LYS A 124 -19.02 -1.00 2.44
CA LYS A 124 -19.38 -1.78 1.26
C LYS A 124 -19.04 -1.07 -0.06
N ILE A 125 -19.17 0.25 -0.10
CA ILE A 125 -18.75 1.06 -1.24
C ILE A 125 -17.22 1.01 -1.39
N GLN A 126 -16.46 1.10 -0.29
CA GLN A 126 -15.00 0.95 -0.32
C GLN A 126 -14.59 -0.43 -0.87
N ASP A 127 -15.22 -1.51 -0.40
CA ASP A 127 -15.00 -2.86 -0.91
C ASP A 127 -15.31 -2.96 -2.42
N LEU A 128 -16.40 -2.33 -2.87
CA LEU A 128 -16.80 -2.28 -4.28
C LEU A 128 -15.77 -1.53 -5.13
N LEU A 129 -15.30 -0.38 -4.65
CA LEU A 129 -14.28 0.43 -5.34
C LEU A 129 -12.95 -0.33 -5.44
N ALA A 130 -12.54 -1.02 -4.36
CA ALA A 130 -11.32 -1.82 -4.35
C ALA A 130 -11.39 -3.05 -5.29
N ALA A 131 -12.57 -3.66 -5.44
CA ALA A 131 -12.78 -4.76 -6.39
C ALA A 131 -12.78 -4.29 -7.85
N ARG A 132 -13.21 -3.05 -8.12
CA ARG A 132 -13.36 -2.49 -9.46
C ARG A 132 -12.03 -1.98 -10.00
N LYS A 133 -11.33 -2.82 -10.78
CA LYS A 133 -10.02 -2.48 -11.40
C LYS A 133 -10.11 -1.59 -12.65
N ASP A 134 -11.27 -1.54 -13.31
CA ASP A 134 -11.49 -0.81 -14.55
C ASP A 134 -12.85 -0.10 -14.56
N GLY A 135 -12.92 1.04 -15.25
CA GLY A 135 -14.13 1.85 -15.40
C GLY A 135 -14.12 3.13 -14.56
N GLN A 136 -15.07 4.02 -14.83
CA GLN A 136 -15.22 5.28 -14.10
C GLN A 136 -16.35 5.17 -13.09
N THR A 137 -16.16 5.75 -11.91
CA THR A 137 -17.15 5.81 -10.86
C THR A 137 -17.42 7.27 -10.48
N ALA A 138 -18.69 7.60 -10.27
CA ALA A 138 -19.12 8.86 -9.67
C ALA A 138 -19.85 8.59 -8.36
N LEU A 139 -19.79 9.53 -7.42
CA LEU A 139 -20.51 9.47 -6.15
C LEU A 139 -21.50 10.64 -6.05
N VAL A 140 -22.77 10.31 -5.93
CA VAL A 140 -23.88 11.21 -5.64
C VAL A 140 -24.40 10.85 -4.25
N VAL A 141 -24.67 11.87 -3.44
CA VAL A 141 -25.29 11.71 -2.13
C VAL A 141 -26.65 12.39 -2.14
N TYR A 142 -27.61 11.81 -1.44
CA TYR A 142 -28.95 12.39 -1.39
C TYR A 142 -29.64 12.19 -0.04
N SER A 143 -30.55 13.12 0.23
CA SER A 143 -31.45 13.22 1.37
C SER A 143 -32.73 13.86 0.80
N GLY A 144 -33.27 14.94 1.36
CA GLY A 144 -34.36 15.71 0.74
C GLY A 144 -33.98 16.37 -0.61
N ASP A 145 -32.69 16.47 -0.91
CA ASP A 145 -32.13 16.89 -2.20
C ASP A 145 -30.86 16.08 -2.51
N ALA A 146 -30.34 16.17 -3.74
CA ALA A 146 -29.18 15.40 -4.21
C ALA A 146 -28.02 16.29 -4.66
N PHE A 147 -26.79 15.84 -4.38
CA PHE A 147 -25.56 16.55 -4.71
C PHE A 147 -24.48 15.60 -5.23
N VAL A 148 -23.69 16.10 -6.17
CA VAL A 148 -22.52 15.38 -6.70
C VAL A 148 -21.34 15.60 -5.76
N VAL A 149 -20.83 14.51 -5.19
CA VAL A 149 -19.60 14.49 -4.38
C VAL A 149 -18.40 14.42 -5.32
N THR A 150 -18.40 13.42 -6.21
CA THR A 150 -17.38 13.24 -7.25
C THR A 150 -18.03 13.02 -8.61
N PRO A 151 -17.54 13.68 -9.67
CA PRO A 151 -17.90 13.33 -11.05
C PRO A 151 -17.27 11.98 -11.43
N LEU A 152 -17.57 11.50 -12.64
CA LEU A 152 -16.97 10.27 -13.19
C LEU A 152 -15.44 10.35 -13.19
N THR A 153 -14.80 9.49 -12.41
CA THR A 153 -13.34 9.39 -12.28
C THR A 153 -12.92 7.93 -12.15
N ASP A 154 -11.69 7.60 -12.55
CA ASP A 154 -11.05 6.32 -12.23
C ASP A 154 -10.19 6.37 -10.95
N ASP A 155 -10.09 7.55 -10.32
CA ASP A 155 -9.42 7.73 -9.03
C ASP A 155 -10.33 7.31 -7.86
N THR A 156 -10.20 6.05 -7.45
CA THR A 156 -10.95 5.47 -6.33
C THR A 156 -10.55 6.05 -4.99
N GLU A 157 -9.28 6.42 -4.80
CA GLU A 157 -8.75 6.94 -3.53
C GLU A 157 -9.41 8.28 -3.18
N THR A 158 -9.58 9.16 -4.17
CA THR A 158 -10.32 10.42 -3.99
C THR A 158 -11.78 10.16 -3.56
N ILE A 159 -12.45 9.15 -4.14
CA ILE A 159 -13.82 8.80 -3.74
C ILE A 159 -13.84 8.30 -2.29
N VAL A 160 -12.90 7.43 -1.90
CA VAL A 160 -12.79 6.87 -0.55
C VAL A 160 -12.57 7.98 0.48
N SER A 161 -11.65 8.91 0.22
CA SER A 161 -11.39 10.05 1.12
C SER A 161 -12.63 10.93 1.34
N LEU A 162 -13.40 11.19 0.28
CA LEU A 162 -14.63 11.99 0.38
C LEU A 162 -15.78 11.22 1.04
N LEU A 163 -15.84 9.90 0.87
CA LEU A 163 -16.86 9.03 1.44
C LEU A 163 -16.81 9.03 2.98
N ASP A 164 -15.61 9.03 3.57
CA ASP A 164 -15.43 9.00 5.03
C ASP A 164 -16.07 10.19 5.74
N VAL A 165 -16.06 11.34 5.07
CA VAL A 165 -16.55 12.63 5.59
C VAL A 165 -18.07 12.75 5.54
N LEU A 166 -18.77 11.90 4.79
CA LEU A 166 -20.21 12.02 4.59
C LEU A 166 -21.03 11.73 5.85
N ASP A 167 -21.88 12.65 6.24
CA ASP A 167 -22.76 12.52 7.39
C ASP A 167 -24.08 13.25 7.11
N PRO A 168 -25.25 12.83 7.65
CA PRO A 168 -26.51 13.52 7.39
C PRO A 168 -26.49 15.03 7.71
N SER A 169 -25.63 15.49 8.62
CA SER A 169 -25.48 16.91 8.96
C SER A 169 -24.86 17.78 7.85
N ILE A 170 -24.23 17.19 6.82
CA ILE A 170 -23.72 17.96 5.67
C ILE A 170 -24.84 18.36 4.70
N MET A 171 -26.00 17.69 4.77
CA MET A 171 -27.11 17.92 3.86
C MET A 171 -27.97 19.10 4.30
N PRO A 172 -28.33 20.02 3.38
CA PRO A 172 -29.10 21.21 3.72
C PRO A 172 -30.57 20.91 4.05
N VAL A 173 -31.12 19.82 3.49
CA VAL A 173 -32.52 19.42 3.65
C VAL A 173 -32.55 17.95 4.06
N SER A 174 -33.35 17.63 5.08
CA SER A 174 -33.61 16.26 5.54
C SER A 174 -34.67 15.57 4.68
N GLY A 175 -34.78 14.25 4.76
CA GLY A 175 -35.75 13.42 4.02
C GLY A 175 -35.07 12.51 3.00
N THR A 176 -35.85 11.91 2.10
CA THR A 176 -35.35 10.99 1.07
C THR A 176 -36.00 11.30 -0.28
N ASN A 177 -35.20 11.85 -1.20
CA ASN A 177 -35.62 12.27 -2.54
C ASN A 177 -34.86 11.49 -3.61
N THR A 178 -35.36 10.27 -3.87
CA THR A 178 -34.75 9.34 -4.83
C THR A 178 -34.80 9.86 -6.26
N VAL A 179 -35.81 10.66 -6.61
CA VAL A 179 -35.96 11.27 -7.94
C VAL A 179 -34.80 12.23 -8.23
N ALA A 180 -34.49 13.12 -7.28
CA ALA A 180 -33.36 14.05 -7.42
C ALA A 180 -32.02 13.32 -7.58
N ALA A 181 -31.84 12.19 -6.88
CA ALA A 181 -30.66 11.36 -7.01
C ALA A 181 -30.52 10.74 -8.41
N LEU A 182 -31.62 10.19 -8.95
CA LEU A 182 -31.68 9.66 -10.31
C LEU A 182 -31.42 10.74 -11.35
N ASP A 183 -31.97 11.93 -11.17
CA ASP A 183 -31.74 13.07 -12.06
C ASP A 183 -30.27 13.45 -12.10
N LYS A 184 -29.64 13.65 -10.94
CA LYS A 184 -28.20 13.96 -10.88
C LYS A 184 -27.33 12.85 -11.46
N ALA A 185 -27.68 11.59 -11.21
CA ALA A 185 -26.95 10.46 -11.77
C ALA A 185 -27.04 10.40 -13.30
N THR A 186 -28.24 10.61 -13.85
CA THR A 186 -28.43 10.64 -15.31
C THR A 186 -27.77 11.85 -15.97
N GLU A 187 -27.78 13.00 -15.30
CA GLU A 187 -27.10 14.22 -15.75
C GLU A 187 -25.59 13.93 -15.90
N LEU A 188 -24.95 13.33 -14.90
CA LEU A 188 -23.52 12.98 -14.94
C LEU A 188 -23.19 12.01 -16.09
N LEU A 189 -24.00 10.97 -16.28
CA LEU A 189 -23.81 10.01 -17.38
C LEU A 189 -23.96 10.70 -18.75
N SER A 190 -24.97 11.56 -18.90
CA SER A 190 -25.23 12.28 -20.14
C SER A 190 -24.12 13.29 -20.49
N GLN A 191 -23.60 14.03 -19.49
CA GLN A 191 -22.49 14.98 -19.67
C GLN A 191 -21.19 14.30 -20.09
N ALA A 192 -20.97 13.07 -19.65
CA ALA A 192 -19.84 12.24 -20.07
C ALA A 192 -20.05 11.58 -21.45
N GLY A 193 -21.20 11.78 -22.11
CA GLY A 193 -21.53 11.14 -23.39
C GLY A 193 -21.80 9.63 -23.29
N ILE A 194 -22.10 9.14 -22.08
CA ILE A 194 -22.28 7.72 -21.80
C ILE A 194 -23.76 7.35 -21.94
N ASN A 195 -24.08 6.67 -23.03
CA ASN A 195 -25.45 6.27 -23.36
C ASN A 195 -25.84 4.88 -22.78
N ARG A 196 -24.88 4.17 -22.16
CA ARG A 196 -25.09 2.88 -21.50
C ARG A 196 -24.25 2.86 -20.23
N GLY A 197 -24.89 3.15 -19.10
CA GLY A 197 -24.25 3.22 -17.79
C GLY A 197 -25.02 2.45 -16.74
N GLN A 198 -24.52 2.48 -15.51
CA GLN A 198 -25.16 1.84 -14.36
C GLN A 198 -25.32 2.86 -13.24
N ILE A 199 -26.45 2.79 -12.54
CA ILE A 199 -26.69 3.52 -11.30
C ILE A 199 -26.83 2.49 -10.18
N LEU A 200 -26.08 2.66 -9.11
CA LEU A 200 -26.21 1.87 -7.89
C LEU A 200 -26.83 2.73 -6.80
N MET A 201 -28.10 2.47 -6.50
CA MET A 201 -28.81 3.08 -5.38
C MET A 201 -28.46 2.33 -4.10
N VAL A 202 -27.92 3.02 -3.10
CA VAL A 202 -27.61 2.47 -1.77
C VAL A 202 -28.49 3.17 -0.76
N THR A 203 -29.56 2.50 -0.32
CA THR A 203 -30.63 3.13 0.49
C THR A 203 -31.41 2.10 1.29
N ASP A 204 -32.14 2.56 2.29
CA ASP A 204 -33.06 1.78 3.10
C ASP A 204 -34.52 1.85 2.61
N SER A 205 -34.87 2.84 1.77
CA SER A 205 -36.25 3.10 1.38
C SER A 205 -36.35 3.84 0.04
N ILE A 206 -37.39 3.53 -0.75
CA ILE A 206 -37.74 4.30 -1.94
C ILE A 206 -39.26 4.44 -2.02
N ASP A 207 -39.74 5.67 -2.18
CA ASP A 207 -41.15 5.96 -2.45
C ASP A 207 -41.49 5.63 -3.91
N MET A 208 -42.11 4.48 -4.14
CA MET A 208 -42.53 4.01 -5.46
C MET A 208 -43.57 4.91 -6.11
N TYR A 209 -44.43 5.58 -5.33
CA TYR A 209 -45.47 6.44 -5.90
C TYR A 209 -44.87 7.62 -6.67
N LYS A 210 -43.76 8.17 -6.18
CA LYS A 210 -43.06 9.30 -6.82
C LYS A 210 -41.99 8.88 -7.81
N THR A 211 -41.32 7.76 -7.54
CA THR A 211 -40.06 7.41 -8.23
C THR A 211 -40.28 6.52 -9.46
N GLN A 212 -41.41 5.83 -9.56
CA GLN A 212 -41.67 4.84 -10.62
C GLN A 212 -41.51 5.41 -12.03
N ASP A 213 -42.17 6.51 -12.37
CA ASP A 213 -42.11 7.12 -13.70
C ASP A 213 -40.66 7.48 -14.09
N ARG A 214 -39.87 7.92 -13.11
CA ARG A 214 -38.47 8.27 -13.34
C ARG A 214 -37.61 7.03 -13.55
N LEU A 215 -37.81 5.95 -12.78
CA LEU A 215 -37.10 4.67 -12.97
C LEU A 215 -37.35 4.11 -14.38
N GLU A 216 -38.60 4.14 -14.85
CA GLU A 216 -38.97 3.73 -16.22
C GLU A 216 -38.26 4.60 -17.27
N GLY A 217 -38.26 5.91 -17.08
CA GLY A 217 -37.59 6.86 -17.96
C GLY A 217 -36.08 6.62 -18.07
N VAL A 218 -35.39 6.42 -16.94
CA VAL A 218 -33.95 6.13 -16.91
C VAL A 218 -33.63 4.77 -17.54
N SER A 219 -34.40 3.74 -17.21
CA SER A 219 -34.25 2.39 -17.77
C SER A 219 -34.42 2.36 -19.29
N SER A 220 -35.36 3.16 -19.83
CA SER A 220 -35.58 3.28 -21.27
C SER A 220 -34.40 3.89 -22.04
N GLN A 221 -33.51 4.63 -21.37
CA GLN A 221 -32.29 5.22 -21.94
C GLN A 221 -31.13 4.21 -22.01
N GLY A 222 -31.33 2.96 -21.55
CA GLY A 222 -30.28 1.95 -21.52
C GLY A 222 -29.36 2.06 -20.31
N ILE A 223 -29.79 2.76 -19.26
CA ILE A 223 -29.08 2.87 -17.97
C ILE A 223 -29.71 1.87 -16.99
N ALA A 224 -28.92 0.91 -16.51
CA ALA A 224 -29.40 -0.07 -15.54
C ALA A 224 -29.36 0.49 -14.12
N ILE A 225 -30.43 0.31 -13.35
CA ILE A 225 -30.54 0.82 -11.97
C ILE A 225 -30.55 -0.35 -11.01
N HIS A 226 -29.44 -0.53 -10.32
CA HIS A 226 -29.27 -1.52 -9.28
C HIS A 226 -29.62 -0.92 -7.91
N VAL A 227 -30.09 -1.77 -7.00
CA VAL A 227 -30.49 -1.36 -5.66
C VAL A 227 -29.82 -2.25 -4.63
N LEU A 228 -29.06 -1.64 -3.73
CA LEU A 228 -28.48 -2.24 -2.54
C LEU A 228 -29.27 -1.76 -1.33
N ALA A 229 -30.10 -2.64 -0.78
CA ALA A 229 -30.89 -2.38 0.40
C ALA A 229 -30.02 -2.41 1.65
N VAL A 230 -30.09 -1.37 2.48
CA VAL A 230 -29.30 -1.25 3.72
C VAL A 230 -30.23 -1.24 4.93
N GLY A 231 -30.09 -2.23 5.80
CA GLY A 231 -30.89 -2.37 7.03
C GLY A 231 -31.71 -3.64 7.08
N THR A 232 -32.61 -3.70 8.06
CA THR A 232 -33.44 -4.87 8.37
C THR A 232 -34.94 -4.54 8.29
N ALA A 233 -35.78 -5.58 8.15
CA ALA A 233 -37.24 -5.42 8.17
C ALA A 233 -37.76 -5.02 9.56
N GLU A 234 -37.07 -5.41 10.63
CA GLU A 234 -37.46 -5.09 12.01
C GLU A 234 -37.15 -3.62 12.33
N GLY A 235 -36.03 -3.11 11.82
CA GLY A 235 -35.53 -1.77 12.07
C GLY A 235 -34.93 -1.60 13.47
N ALA A 236 -34.27 -0.47 13.70
CA ALA A 236 -33.77 -0.08 15.02
C ALA A 236 -33.89 1.44 15.22
N PRO A 237 -34.07 1.92 16.46
CA PRO A 237 -34.23 3.34 16.71
C PRO A 237 -32.98 4.15 16.34
N ILE A 238 -33.15 5.38 15.88
CA ILE A 238 -32.04 6.23 15.44
C ILE A 238 -31.37 6.88 16.67
N PRO A 239 -30.08 6.60 16.96
CA PRO A 239 -29.39 7.19 18.09
C PRO A 239 -29.08 8.68 17.86
N THR A 240 -29.19 9.47 18.93
CA THR A 240 -28.87 10.90 18.98
C THR A 240 -28.14 11.21 20.28
N SER A 241 -27.51 12.38 20.39
CA SER A 241 -26.81 12.79 21.63
C SER A 241 -27.71 12.88 22.87
N GLN A 242 -29.04 12.95 22.69
CA GLN A 242 -30.03 13.05 23.77
C GLN A 242 -30.85 11.77 23.97
N GLY A 243 -30.40 10.64 23.43
CA GLY A 243 -31.11 9.35 23.45
C GLY A 243 -31.50 8.92 22.05
N PHE A 244 -32.79 8.71 21.79
CA PHE A 244 -33.28 8.35 20.47
C PHE A 244 -34.06 9.48 19.84
N LEU A 245 -33.99 9.53 18.51
CA LEU A 245 -34.80 10.42 17.71
C LEU A 245 -36.30 10.18 17.93
N LYS A 246 -37.04 11.28 18.06
CA LYS A 246 -38.49 11.26 18.27
C LYS A 246 -39.21 12.08 17.19
N ASP A 247 -40.39 11.63 16.82
CA ASP A 247 -41.29 12.37 15.92
C ASP A 247 -41.93 13.57 16.62
N LEU A 248 -42.65 14.40 15.87
CA LEU A 248 -43.44 15.53 16.40
C LEU A 248 -44.44 15.15 17.51
N ARG A 249 -44.79 13.86 17.65
CA ARG A 249 -45.70 13.33 18.69
C ARG A 249 -44.94 12.76 19.90
N GLY A 250 -43.61 12.84 19.90
CA GLY A 250 -42.75 12.36 20.97
C GLY A 250 -42.51 10.85 20.98
N GLN A 251 -42.90 10.12 19.93
CA GLN A 251 -42.68 8.68 19.78
C GLN A 251 -41.31 8.42 19.15
N ILE A 252 -40.64 7.35 19.57
CA ILE A 252 -39.33 6.97 19.02
C ILE A 252 -39.50 6.51 17.57
N VAL A 253 -38.70 7.06 16.67
CA VAL A 253 -38.70 6.69 15.25
C VAL A 253 -37.88 5.41 15.05
N ILE A 254 -38.48 4.40 14.42
CA ILE A 254 -37.85 3.11 14.10
C ILE A 254 -37.99 2.88 12.59
N PRO A 255 -36.99 3.26 11.77
CA PRO A 255 -37.04 3.08 10.32
C PRO A 255 -36.95 1.60 9.95
N GLN A 256 -37.88 1.14 9.11
CA GLN A 256 -37.95 -0.24 8.60
C GLN A 256 -37.64 -0.26 7.11
N VAL A 257 -36.92 -1.29 6.67
CA VAL A 257 -36.62 -1.47 5.23
C VAL A 257 -37.79 -2.15 4.52
N ASP A 258 -38.38 -1.46 3.54
CA ASP A 258 -39.36 -2.06 2.63
C ASP A 258 -38.64 -2.74 1.45
N PHE A 259 -38.25 -4.00 1.67
CA PHE A 259 -37.60 -4.81 0.64
C PHE A 259 -38.45 -5.00 -0.63
N ALA A 260 -39.78 -4.98 -0.52
CA ALA A 260 -40.65 -5.19 -1.68
C ALA A 260 -40.58 -4.00 -2.64
N SER A 261 -40.65 -2.77 -2.10
CA SER A 261 -40.50 -1.55 -2.89
C SER A 261 -39.11 -1.44 -3.53
N LEU A 262 -38.04 -1.75 -2.78
CA LEU A 262 -36.67 -1.73 -3.31
C LEU A 262 -36.44 -2.78 -4.41
N GLN A 263 -37.00 -3.98 -4.24
CA GLN A 263 -36.92 -5.03 -5.26
C GLN A 263 -37.72 -4.65 -6.52
N GLN A 264 -38.89 -4.03 -6.35
CA GLN A 264 -39.67 -3.49 -7.47
C GLN A 264 -38.91 -2.40 -8.22
N ALA A 265 -38.25 -1.49 -7.50
CA ALA A 265 -37.43 -0.43 -8.09
C ALA A 265 -36.32 -0.98 -9.00
N ALA A 266 -35.55 -1.97 -8.50
CA ALA A 266 -34.51 -2.62 -9.29
C ALA A 266 -35.07 -3.32 -10.54
N LYS A 267 -36.25 -3.94 -10.41
CA LYS A 267 -36.90 -4.64 -11.54
C LYS A 267 -37.34 -3.66 -12.63
N ILE A 268 -37.93 -2.53 -12.27
CA ILE A 268 -38.31 -1.47 -13.22
C ILE A 268 -37.06 -0.86 -13.87
N GLY A 269 -36.02 -0.67 -13.07
CA GLY A 269 -34.71 -0.19 -13.51
C GLY A 269 -33.88 -1.15 -14.35
N ASN A 270 -34.41 -2.32 -14.73
CA ASN A 270 -33.66 -3.39 -15.42
C ASN A 270 -32.32 -3.76 -14.75
N GLY A 271 -32.23 -3.59 -13.43
CA GLY A 271 -31.03 -3.88 -12.65
C GLY A 271 -31.21 -5.06 -11.71
N ARG A 272 -30.31 -5.14 -10.73
CA ARG A 272 -30.27 -6.20 -9.73
C ARG A 272 -30.57 -5.62 -8.34
N PHE A 273 -31.22 -6.43 -7.52
CA PHE A 273 -31.49 -6.13 -6.12
C PHE A 273 -30.61 -7.01 -5.23
N SER A 274 -29.96 -6.42 -4.24
CA SER A 274 -29.28 -7.13 -3.17
C SER A 274 -29.57 -6.49 -1.82
N VAL A 275 -29.47 -7.29 -0.76
CA VAL A 275 -29.50 -6.81 0.62
C VAL A 275 -28.08 -6.80 1.12
N LEU A 276 -27.66 -5.68 1.71
CA LEU A 276 -26.32 -5.49 2.25
C LEU A 276 -26.02 -6.59 3.27
N SER A 277 -24.99 -7.39 2.99
CA SER A 277 -24.59 -8.51 3.81
C SER A 277 -23.09 -8.47 4.10
N ASN A 278 -22.65 -9.20 5.12
CA ASN A 278 -21.22 -9.30 5.46
C ASN A 278 -20.47 -10.30 4.57
N SER A 279 -21.14 -10.96 3.62
CA SER A 279 -20.53 -12.01 2.80
C SER A 279 -20.10 -11.45 1.43
N PRO A 280 -18.79 -11.42 1.11
CA PRO A 280 -18.30 -10.90 -0.17
C PRO A 280 -18.86 -11.66 -1.39
N GLU A 281 -19.20 -12.94 -1.24
CA GLU A 281 -19.73 -13.79 -2.33
C GLU A 281 -21.17 -13.45 -2.76
N LYS A 282 -22.02 -12.93 -1.87
CA LYS A 282 -23.42 -12.61 -2.20
C LYS A 282 -23.60 -11.26 -2.90
N ASP A 283 -22.52 -10.47 -2.96
CA ASP A 283 -22.54 -9.09 -3.40
C ASP A 283 -21.73 -8.83 -4.68
N GLN A 284 -21.38 -9.88 -5.44
CA GLN A 284 -20.87 -9.79 -6.83
C GLN A 284 -21.93 -9.26 -7.82
N LEU A 285 -22.81 -8.36 -7.37
CA LEU A 285 -23.87 -7.78 -8.19
C LEU A 285 -23.34 -6.87 -9.30
N TYR A 286 -22.11 -6.34 -9.16
CA TYR A 286 -21.62 -5.17 -9.89
C TYR A 286 -20.36 -5.42 -10.73
N GLU A 287 -19.83 -6.64 -10.73
CA GLU A 287 -18.89 -7.07 -11.76
C GLU A 287 -19.68 -7.41 -13.02
N ALA A 288 -19.59 -6.50 -13.99
CA ALA A 288 -19.78 -6.67 -15.42
C ALA A 288 -20.52 -7.97 -15.85
N ASN A 289 -21.83 -7.86 -16.13
CA ASN A 289 -22.36 -8.62 -17.26
C ASN A 289 -22.63 -7.64 -18.40
N PRO A 290 -21.64 -7.38 -19.29
CA PRO A 290 -21.91 -6.82 -20.59
C PRO A 290 -22.50 -7.95 -21.44
N ASN A 291 -23.72 -8.37 -21.12
CA ASN A 291 -24.51 -9.17 -22.03
C ASN A 291 -24.92 -8.24 -23.17
N ASN A 292 -23.98 -8.00 -24.09
CA ASN A 292 -24.16 -7.47 -25.44
C ASN A 292 -22.79 -7.49 -26.15
N ASN A 293 -22.48 -8.59 -26.83
CA ASN A 293 -21.61 -8.64 -28.01
C ASN A 293 -20.23 -7.95 -27.91
N ASP A 294 -19.51 -8.07 -26.80
CA ASP A 294 -18.10 -7.64 -26.75
C ASP A 294 -17.16 -8.55 -27.58
N ASP A 295 -17.65 -9.68 -28.09
CA ASP A 295 -16.94 -10.47 -29.11
C ASP A 295 -16.87 -9.73 -30.45
N ASP A 296 -17.80 -8.81 -30.76
CA ASP A 296 -17.75 -8.05 -32.03
C ASP A 296 -16.83 -6.80 -31.96
N MET A 297 -16.42 -6.34 -30.77
CA MET A 297 -15.53 -5.17 -30.62
C MET A 297 -14.11 -5.49 -30.12
N LYS A 298 -13.85 -6.70 -29.61
CA LYS A 298 -12.47 -7.12 -29.29
C LYS A 298 -11.61 -7.34 -30.52
N ASP A 299 -12.20 -7.65 -31.67
CA ASP A 299 -11.45 -8.00 -32.88
C ASP A 299 -10.99 -6.79 -33.73
N GLU A 300 -11.53 -5.58 -33.53
CA GLU A 300 -11.22 -4.44 -34.43
C GLU A 300 -10.21 -3.40 -33.89
N LEU A 301 -9.92 -3.37 -32.58
CA LEU A 301 -9.01 -2.36 -32.00
C LEU A 301 -7.79 -2.90 -31.27
N GLY A 302 -7.66 -4.22 -31.11
CA GLY A 302 -6.45 -4.86 -30.58
C GLY A 302 -5.31 -4.88 -31.60
N GLY A 303 -4.70 -3.73 -31.88
CA GLY A 303 -3.51 -3.69 -32.72
C GLY A 303 -2.35 -4.43 -32.04
N GLU A 304 -1.98 -5.61 -32.53
CA GLU A 304 -0.75 -6.29 -32.12
C GLU A 304 0.44 -5.36 -32.38
N SER A 305 1.02 -4.77 -31.33
CA SER A 305 2.20 -3.91 -31.46
C SER A 305 3.45 -4.76 -31.28
N PHE A 306 4.27 -4.84 -32.32
CA PHE A 306 5.54 -5.56 -32.27
C PHE A 306 6.68 -4.63 -31.85
N ILE A 307 7.66 -5.15 -31.11
CA ILE A 307 8.88 -4.42 -30.75
C ILE A 307 9.88 -4.49 -31.91
N ASP A 308 10.54 -3.36 -32.18
CA ASP A 308 11.70 -3.30 -33.07
C ASP A 308 12.93 -3.96 -32.41
N ASP A 309 13.30 -5.16 -32.85
CA ASP A 309 14.49 -5.89 -32.38
C ASP A 309 15.74 -5.52 -33.19
N GLY A 310 15.64 -4.61 -34.16
CA GLY A 310 16.76 -4.08 -34.94
C GLY A 310 17.93 -3.54 -34.11
N PRO A 311 17.71 -2.81 -33.00
CA PRO A 311 18.78 -2.36 -32.11
C PRO A 311 19.61 -3.50 -31.51
N LEU A 312 19.05 -4.69 -31.28
CA LEU A 312 19.80 -5.84 -30.79
C LEU A 312 20.79 -6.35 -31.83
N LEU A 313 20.43 -6.31 -33.13
CA LEU A 313 21.35 -6.62 -34.22
C LEU A 313 22.47 -5.58 -34.34
N ALA A 314 22.21 -4.32 -34.00
CA ALA A 314 23.22 -3.26 -34.04
C ALA A 314 24.37 -3.51 -33.04
N ILE A 315 24.14 -4.25 -31.94
CA ILE A 315 25.20 -4.64 -31.00
C ILE A 315 26.27 -5.50 -31.70
N LEU A 316 25.87 -6.32 -32.68
CA LEU A 316 26.81 -7.15 -33.46
C LEU A 316 27.77 -6.32 -34.34
N LEU A 317 27.44 -5.05 -34.62
CA LEU A 317 28.30 -4.12 -35.36
C LEU A 317 29.49 -3.64 -34.53
N ILE A 318 29.34 -3.56 -33.20
CA ILE A 318 30.36 -3.01 -32.29
C ILE A 318 31.71 -3.72 -32.44
N PRO A 319 31.82 -5.07 -32.34
CA PRO A 319 33.10 -5.75 -32.51
C PRO A 319 33.67 -5.61 -33.93
N MET A 320 32.82 -5.53 -34.97
CA MET A 320 33.28 -5.37 -36.34
C MET A 320 33.83 -3.96 -36.60
N LEU A 321 33.18 -2.93 -36.07
CA LEU A 321 33.66 -1.54 -36.12
C LEU A 321 34.94 -1.37 -35.30
N ALA A 322 35.06 -2.05 -34.16
CA ALA A 322 36.27 -2.07 -33.34
C ALA A 322 37.49 -2.65 -34.08
N LEU A 323 37.29 -3.69 -34.91
CA LEU A 323 38.34 -4.30 -35.74
C LEU A 323 38.79 -3.39 -36.90
N LEU A 324 37.90 -2.52 -37.39
CA LEU A 324 38.25 -1.49 -38.37
C LEU A 324 39.09 -0.35 -37.75
N TYR A 325 38.96 -0.11 -36.44
CA TYR A 325 39.73 0.94 -35.77
C TYR A 325 41.17 0.48 -35.55
N ARG A 326 42.10 1.15 -36.26
CA ARG A 326 43.50 0.80 -36.56
C ARG A 326 44.46 0.60 -35.37
N ARG A 327 44.00 0.29 -34.17
CA ARG A 327 44.87 0.07 -33.00
C ARG A 327 44.56 -1.15 -32.16
N GLY A 328 43.52 -1.94 -32.43
CA GLY A 328 43.25 -3.18 -31.65
C GLY A 328 42.99 -2.96 -30.14
N ILE A 329 43.04 -1.71 -29.66
CA ILE A 329 42.86 -1.32 -28.26
C ILE A 329 41.45 -1.70 -27.78
N LEU A 330 40.44 -1.64 -28.66
CA LEU A 330 39.08 -2.08 -28.33
C LEU A 330 38.98 -3.60 -28.13
N MET A 331 39.78 -4.41 -28.85
CA MET A 331 39.81 -5.87 -28.63
C MET A 331 40.44 -6.21 -27.26
N VAL A 332 41.46 -5.43 -26.85
CA VAL A 332 42.04 -5.50 -25.50
C VAL A 332 41.04 -5.05 -24.43
N LEU A 333 40.18 -4.07 -24.73
CA LEU A 333 39.11 -3.61 -23.84
C LEU A 333 38.02 -4.70 -23.66
N CYS A 334 37.63 -5.40 -24.73
CA CYS A 334 36.70 -6.54 -24.65
C CYS A 334 37.30 -7.73 -23.88
N LEU A 335 38.60 -8.01 -24.04
CA LEU A 335 39.32 -9.02 -23.24
C LEU A 335 39.51 -8.56 -21.78
N GLY A 336 39.66 -7.26 -21.53
CA GLY A 336 39.71 -6.65 -20.20
C GLY A 336 38.38 -6.77 -19.45
N PHE A 337 37.25 -6.68 -20.15
CA PHE A 337 35.92 -6.94 -19.58
C PHE A 337 35.70 -8.41 -19.19
N MET A 338 36.49 -9.35 -19.72
CA MET A 338 36.41 -10.78 -19.35
C MET A 338 37.37 -11.19 -18.22
N LEU A 339 38.22 -10.28 -17.73
CA LEU A 339 39.20 -10.55 -16.68
C LEU A 339 38.92 -9.68 -15.45
N ASN A 340 38.27 -10.28 -14.45
CA ASN A 340 37.79 -9.74 -13.16
C ASN A 340 36.36 -9.18 -13.16
N THR A 341 35.39 -10.08 -13.14
CA THR A 341 34.12 -9.81 -12.46
C THR A 341 34.39 -9.76 -10.96
N GLN A 342 34.60 -8.55 -10.43
CA GLN A 342 34.39 -8.32 -9.00
C GLN A 342 32.92 -8.61 -8.67
N PRO A 343 32.60 -9.03 -7.42
CA PRO A 343 31.21 -9.19 -7.01
C PRO A 343 30.45 -7.90 -7.33
N SER A 344 29.36 -8.03 -8.08
CA SER A 344 28.47 -6.92 -8.37
C SER A 344 27.93 -6.39 -7.05
N HIS A 345 28.36 -5.21 -6.65
CA HIS A 345 27.61 -4.42 -5.68
C HIS A 345 26.35 -3.96 -6.39
N ALA A 346 25.20 -4.55 -6.03
CA ALA A 346 23.91 -4.08 -6.49
C ALA A 346 23.72 -2.66 -5.94
N LEU A 347 23.84 -1.66 -6.80
CA LEU A 347 23.67 -0.27 -6.43
C LEU A 347 22.16 -0.04 -6.28
N SER A 348 21.67 0.01 -5.04
CA SER A 348 20.29 0.36 -4.75
C SER A 348 20.14 1.88 -4.68
N TRP A 349 18.91 2.38 -4.89
CA TRP A 349 18.62 3.83 -4.75
C TRP A 349 18.99 4.35 -3.35
N ASN A 350 18.89 3.52 -2.32
CA ASN A 350 19.25 3.90 -0.95
C ASN A 350 20.76 4.05 -0.75
N ASP A 351 21.59 3.31 -1.49
CA ASP A 351 23.05 3.39 -1.40
C ASP A 351 23.63 4.72 -1.89
N LEU A 352 22.85 5.47 -2.70
CA LEU A 352 23.24 6.78 -3.18
C LEU A 352 23.11 7.88 -2.11
N TRP A 353 22.17 7.71 -1.17
CA TRP A 353 21.77 8.76 -0.23
C TRP A 353 22.07 8.43 1.23
N LEU A 354 22.17 7.14 1.56
CA LEU A 354 22.36 6.66 2.93
C LEU A 354 23.62 5.81 3.01
N ASN A 355 24.43 6.08 4.03
CA ASN A 355 25.56 5.19 4.33
C ASN A 355 25.04 3.87 4.94
N GLN A 356 25.90 2.84 4.97
CA GLN A 356 25.53 1.50 5.45
C GLN A 356 25.02 1.51 6.90
N ASP A 357 25.56 2.39 7.75
CA ASP A 357 25.14 2.53 9.15
C ASP A 357 23.74 3.16 9.28
N GLN A 358 23.42 4.14 8.45
CA GLN A 358 22.09 4.77 8.40
C GLN A 358 21.04 3.80 7.84
N GLN A 359 21.41 2.97 6.86
CA GLN A 359 20.54 1.91 6.36
C GLN A 359 20.29 0.85 7.45
N ALA A 360 21.34 0.38 8.11
CA ALA A 360 21.23 -0.57 9.21
C ALA A 360 20.41 -0.01 10.39
N PHE A 361 20.56 1.29 10.71
CA PHE A 361 19.77 1.93 11.75
C PHE A 361 18.27 1.99 11.41
N LYS A 362 17.92 2.29 10.14
CA LYS A 362 16.51 2.25 9.70
C LYS A 362 15.91 0.84 9.76
N GLN A 363 16.73 -0.17 9.53
CA GLN A 363 16.31 -1.58 9.51
C GLN A 363 16.31 -2.24 10.90
N LEU A 364 16.69 -1.50 11.94
CA LEU A 364 16.92 -2.06 13.28
C LEU A 364 15.66 -2.69 13.89
N GLU A 365 14.48 -2.15 13.58
CA GLU A 365 13.20 -2.68 14.05
C GLU A 365 12.60 -3.74 13.11
N SER A 366 12.70 -3.54 11.80
CA SER A 366 12.06 -4.42 10.81
C SER A 366 12.86 -5.68 10.47
N ALA A 367 14.20 -5.58 10.49
CA ALA A 367 15.11 -6.64 10.04
C ALA A 367 16.45 -6.61 10.83
N PRO A 368 16.44 -6.91 12.14
CA PRO A 368 17.61 -6.75 13.02
C PRO A 368 18.81 -7.63 12.61
N SER A 369 18.56 -8.81 12.03
CA SER A 369 19.63 -9.69 11.52
C SER A 369 20.37 -9.09 10.34
N GLU A 370 19.68 -8.39 9.44
CA GLU A 370 20.30 -7.72 8.29
C GLU A 370 21.06 -6.48 8.75
N ALA A 371 20.45 -5.68 9.62
CA ALA A 371 21.08 -4.53 10.27
C ALA A 371 22.39 -4.91 10.96
N PHE A 372 22.43 -6.04 11.68
CA PHE A 372 23.64 -6.55 12.34
C PHE A 372 24.78 -6.85 11.37
N ASN A 373 24.46 -7.42 10.20
CA ASN A 373 25.45 -7.80 9.19
C ASN A 373 25.94 -6.59 8.39
N GLN A 374 25.07 -5.60 8.18
CA GLN A 374 25.37 -4.41 7.39
C GLN A 374 26.08 -3.31 8.19
N ALA A 375 25.77 -3.18 9.49
CA ALA A 375 26.33 -2.15 10.36
C ALA A 375 27.85 -2.29 10.52
N LYS A 376 28.55 -1.18 10.29
CA LYS A 376 29.97 -1.00 10.61
C LYS A 376 30.14 -0.33 11.97
N ASN A 377 29.23 0.55 12.36
CA ASN A 377 29.21 1.15 13.68
C ASN A 377 28.90 0.09 14.75
N GLN A 378 29.79 -0.01 15.73
CA GLN A 378 29.73 -0.99 16.80
C GLN A 378 28.47 -0.85 17.68
N GLN A 379 27.99 0.37 17.93
CA GLN A 379 26.78 0.62 18.74
C GLN A 379 25.52 0.17 18.00
N ILE A 380 25.39 0.49 16.71
CA ILE A 380 24.26 0.04 15.89
C ILE A 380 24.25 -1.48 15.79
N LYS A 381 25.43 -2.08 15.66
CA LYS A 381 25.59 -3.53 15.64
C LYS A 381 25.22 -4.18 16.99
N ALA A 382 25.57 -3.56 18.11
CA ALA A 382 25.19 -4.00 19.45
C ALA A 382 23.68 -3.89 19.68
N ALA A 383 23.07 -2.79 19.24
CA ALA A 383 21.62 -2.58 19.31
C ALA A 383 20.84 -3.57 18.43
N ALA A 384 21.33 -3.85 17.22
CA ALA A 384 20.77 -4.90 16.36
C ALA A 384 20.91 -6.29 16.98
N ALA A 385 22.03 -6.59 17.66
CA ALA A 385 22.20 -7.83 18.41
C ALA A 385 21.23 -7.95 19.58
N TYR A 386 21.01 -6.85 20.31
CA TYR A 386 20.04 -6.78 21.40
C TYR A 386 18.61 -7.04 20.89
N LYS A 387 18.20 -6.40 19.78
CA LYS A 387 16.86 -6.56 19.19
C LYS A 387 16.56 -7.95 18.64
N LYS A 388 17.58 -8.69 18.18
CA LYS A 388 17.44 -10.12 17.81
C LYS A 388 17.61 -11.08 19.00
N GLU A 389 17.53 -10.57 20.24
CA GLU A 389 17.63 -11.33 21.49
C GLU A 389 18.99 -12.02 21.75
N ASP A 390 20.04 -11.60 21.03
CA ASP A 390 21.40 -12.10 21.19
C ASP A 390 22.16 -11.25 22.23
N TYR A 391 21.67 -11.27 23.47
CA TYR A 391 22.16 -10.40 24.55
C TYR A 391 23.63 -10.65 24.89
N LYS A 392 24.11 -11.88 24.73
CA LYS A 392 25.52 -12.22 24.93
C LYS A 392 26.43 -11.53 23.90
N THR A 393 26.02 -11.47 22.64
CA THR A 393 26.78 -10.74 21.62
C THR A 393 26.63 -9.24 21.80
N ALA A 394 25.44 -8.75 22.16
CA ALA A 394 25.20 -7.33 22.45
C ALA A 394 26.10 -6.81 23.58
N THR A 395 26.21 -7.54 24.69
CA THR A 395 27.07 -7.16 25.83
C THR A 395 28.55 -7.12 25.48
N GLN A 396 29.04 -8.01 24.59
CA GLN A 396 30.42 -7.98 24.10
C GLN A 396 30.70 -6.81 23.15
N LEU A 397 29.68 -6.37 22.41
CA LEU A 397 29.79 -5.26 21.48
C LEU A 397 29.65 -3.91 22.17
N TYR A 398 28.94 -3.81 23.29
CA TYR A 398 28.99 -2.59 24.09
C TYR A 398 30.34 -2.49 24.82
N PRO A 399 31.04 -1.34 24.72
CA PRO A 399 32.33 -1.17 25.36
C PRO A 399 32.22 -1.25 26.89
N GLU A 400 33.12 -2.00 27.54
CA GLU A 400 33.13 -2.10 29.02
C GLU A 400 33.48 -0.75 29.67
N SER A 401 34.42 -0.03 29.06
CA SER A 401 34.69 1.38 29.33
C SER A 401 33.78 2.25 28.45
N GLY A 402 32.48 2.27 28.76
CA GLY A 402 31.51 3.13 28.06
C GLY A 402 32.01 4.58 27.99
N GLN A 403 31.78 5.25 26.87
CA GLN A 403 32.25 6.63 26.66
C GLN A 403 31.11 7.64 26.81
N SER A 404 29.90 7.14 27.04
CA SER A 404 28.68 7.92 27.15
C SER A 404 27.68 7.25 28.10
N LEU A 405 26.72 8.02 28.61
CA LEU A 405 25.58 7.52 29.36
C LEU A 405 24.88 6.38 28.60
N ALA A 406 24.60 6.59 27.31
CA ALA A 406 23.92 5.63 26.46
C ALA A 406 24.67 4.29 26.32
N ASP A 407 26.01 4.29 26.31
CA ASP A 407 26.79 3.05 26.27
C ASP A 407 26.58 2.21 27.53
N TYR A 408 26.63 2.88 28.69
CA TYR A 408 26.46 2.23 29.99
C TYR A 408 25.02 1.77 30.23
N TYR A 409 24.04 2.60 29.85
CA TYR A 409 22.62 2.26 29.90
C TYR A 409 22.29 1.05 29.02
N ASN A 410 22.68 1.08 27.74
CA ASN A 410 22.40 -0.01 26.80
C ASN A 410 23.14 -1.31 27.16
N ARG A 411 24.37 -1.20 27.68
CA ARG A 411 25.10 -2.36 28.24
C ARG A 411 24.37 -2.93 29.47
N GLY A 412 23.86 -2.07 30.35
CA GLY A 412 23.03 -2.46 31.50
C GLY A 412 21.80 -3.23 31.08
N ASN A 413 21.05 -2.73 30.09
CA ASN A 413 19.88 -3.41 29.53
C ASN A 413 20.23 -4.80 28.98
N ALA A 414 21.31 -4.90 28.20
CA ALA A 414 21.77 -6.17 27.65
C ALA A 414 22.22 -7.17 28.73
N LEU A 415 22.89 -6.70 29.78
CA LEU A 415 23.29 -7.52 30.92
C LEU A 415 22.08 -8.02 31.72
N ALA A 416 21.09 -7.15 31.94
CA ALA A 416 19.86 -7.48 32.64
C ALA A 416 19.09 -8.60 31.93
N GLN A 417 18.90 -8.46 30.62
CA GLN A 417 18.25 -9.49 29.79
C GLN A 417 19.04 -10.80 29.73
N SER A 418 20.35 -10.75 29.93
CA SER A 418 21.20 -11.95 30.04
C SER A 418 21.21 -12.60 31.45
N GLY A 419 20.42 -12.07 32.39
CA GLY A 419 20.35 -12.55 33.78
C GLY A 419 21.53 -12.15 34.67
N GLN A 420 22.40 -11.25 34.21
CA GLN A 420 23.57 -10.78 34.96
C GLN A 420 23.24 -9.51 35.74
N PHE A 421 22.31 -9.61 36.71
CA PHE A 421 21.72 -8.47 37.39
C PHE A 421 22.73 -7.59 38.13
N GLU A 422 23.70 -8.18 38.84
CA GLU A 422 24.76 -7.40 39.53
C GLU A 422 25.59 -6.55 38.56
N ALA A 423 25.92 -7.10 37.39
CA ALA A 423 26.72 -6.40 36.38
C ALA A 423 25.88 -5.33 35.66
N ALA A 424 24.58 -5.58 35.49
CA ALA A 424 23.64 -4.62 34.94
C ALA A 424 23.49 -3.39 35.87
N ILE A 425 23.29 -3.61 37.17
CA ILE A 425 23.20 -2.54 38.18
C ILE A 425 24.46 -1.68 38.18
N LYS A 426 25.66 -2.30 38.18
CA LYS A 426 26.93 -1.57 38.07
C LYS A 426 27.01 -0.74 36.79
N SER A 427 26.48 -1.24 35.68
CA SER A 427 26.48 -0.49 34.41
C SER A 427 25.53 0.71 34.48
N TYR A 428 24.33 0.56 35.06
CA TYR A 428 23.44 1.71 35.30
C TYR A 428 24.04 2.73 36.26
N GLU A 429 24.74 2.30 37.32
CA GLU A 429 25.45 3.22 38.20
C GLU A 429 26.51 4.04 37.48
N GLN A 430 27.22 3.45 36.52
CA GLN A 430 28.14 4.19 35.66
C GLN A 430 27.39 5.17 34.75
N ALA A 431 26.24 4.79 34.19
CA ALA A 431 25.39 5.70 33.39
C ALA A 431 24.95 6.92 34.23
N LEU A 432 24.50 6.70 35.46
CA LEU A 432 24.07 7.75 36.40
C LEU A 432 25.21 8.68 36.87
N THR A 433 26.48 8.33 36.62
CA THR A 433 27.59 9.28 36.85
C THR A 433 27.63 10.40 35.80
N TYR A 434 27.06 10.17 34.62
CA TYR A 434 26.95 11.18 33.56
C TYR A 434 25.73 12.07 33.74
N ASP A 435 24.60 11.48 34.09
CA ASP A 435 23.37 12.17 34.45
C ASP A 435 22.69 11.50 35.66
N PRO A 436 22.82 12.07 36.87
CA PRO A 436 22.22 11.49 38.07
C PRO A 436 20.69 11.46 38.07
N ASP A 437 20.04 12.29 37.25
CA ASP A 437 18.59 12.46 37.22
C ASP A 437 17.94 11.77 35.99
N ASP A 438 18.69 10.92 35.26
CA ASP A 438 18.17 10.16 34.11
C ASP A 438 17.09 9.15 34.56
N GLU A 439 15.83 9.51 34.30
CA GLU A 439 14.65 8.77 34.77
C GLU A 439 14.63 7.33 34.25
N ASP A 440 15.01 7.12 32.98
CA ASP A 440 15.03 5.81 32.33
C ASP A 440 16.04 4.85 32.99
N THR A 441 17.25 5.34 33.25
CA THR A 441 18.29 4.55 33.92
C THR A 441 17.90 4.23 35.36
N LEU A 442 17.34 5.20 36.10
CA LEU A 442 16.85 4.98 37.46
C LEU A 442 15.74 3.93 37.51
N TYR A 443 14.78 4.03 36.58
CA TYR A 443 13.67 3.09 36.46
C TYR A 443 14.15 1.67 36.13
N ASN A 444 15.00 1.50 35.12
CA ASN A 444 15.52 0.19 34.74
C ASN A 444 16.42 -0.42 35.82
N LYS A 445 17.24 0.39 36.50
CA LYS A 445 18.04 -0.07 37.63
C LYS A 445 17.15 -0.64 38.74
N LYS A 446 16.08 0.07 39.10
CA LYS A 446 15.13 -0.37 40.14
C LYS A 446 14.47 -1.71 39.78
N ILE A 447 14.02 -1.88 38.54
CA ILE A 447 13.44 -3.16 38.08
C ILE A 447 14.44 -4.31 38.24
N VAL A 448 15.70 -4.08 37.86
CA VAL A 448 16.74 -5.11 37.98
C VAL A 448 17.09 -5.42 39.43
N GLU A 449 17.09 -4.42 40.32
CA GLU A 449 17.26 -4.64 41.77
C GLU A 449 16.12 -5.48 42.36
N GLU A 450 14.88 -5.21 41.97
CA GLU A 450 13.71 -6.00 42.39
C GLU A 450 13.80 -7.44 41.88
N ALA A 451 14.16 -7.63 40.60
CA ALA A 451 14.36 -8.96 40.01
C ALA A 451 15.49 -9.74 40.71
N MET A 452 16.60 -9.07 41.05
CA MET A 452 17.70 -9.68 41.80
C MET A 452 17.27 -10.12 43.21
N ASN A 453 16.49 -9.30 43.92
CA ASN A 453 15.96 -9.65 45.23
C ASN A 453 14.99 -10.84 45.16
N GLN A 454 14.13 -10.90 44.14
CA GLN A 454 13.25 -12.03 43.93
C GLN A 454 14.03 -13.33 43.66
N GLN A 455 15.10 -13.25 42.86
CA GLN A 455 15.97 -14.40 42.60
C GLN A 455 16.67 -14.90 43.87
N GLN A 456 17.12 -13.98 44.74
CA GLN A 456 17.70 -14.35 46.04
C GLN A 456 16.67 -15.00 46.97
N GLN A 457 15.45 -14.47 47.05
CA GLN A 457 14.38 -15.06 47.86
C GLN A 457 14.00 -16.47 47.38
N GLN A 458 13.97 -16.70 46.07
CA GLN A 458 13.75 -18.03 45.50
C GLN A 458 14.89 -19.00 45.86
N GLN A 459 16.15 -18.55 45.80
CA GLN A 459 17.28 -19.37 46.24
C GLN A 459 17.28 -19.65 47.74
N ASP A 460 16.85 -18.69 48.56
CA ASP A 460 16.72 -18.88 50.01
C ASP A 460 15.57 -19.84 50.35
N GLN A 461 14.47 -19.80 49.60
CA GLN A 461 13.37 -20.77 49.72
C GLN A 461 13.78 -22.18 49.27
N GLU A 462 14.48 -22.31 48.13
CA GLU A 462 15.02 -23.61 47.69
C GLU A 462 16.06 -24.17 48.68
N ASN A 463 16.87 -23.31 49.30
CA ASN A 463 17.80 -23.72 50.35
C ASN A 463 17.08 -24.10 51.65
N GLN A 464 15.97 -23.46 52.00
CA GLN A 464 15.13 -23.85 53.14
C GLN A 464 14.41 -25.18 52.89
N GLU A 465 13.86 -25.42 51.70
CA GLU A 465 13.27 -26.71 51.35
C GLU A 465 14.32 -27.82 51.30
N ASN A 466 15.54 -27.55 50.82
CA ASN A 466 16.64 -28.51 50.88
C ASN A 466 17.14 -28.76 52.31
N GLN A 467 17.10 -27.76 53.20
CA GLN A 467 17.40 -27.96 54.63
C GLN A 467 16.31 -28.74 55.35
N GLU A 468 15.03 -28.47 55.09
CA GLU A 468 13.91 -29.26 55.64
C GLU A 468 13.93 -30.71 55.14
N ASN A 469 14.33 -30.94 53.89
CA ASN A 469 14.53 -32.29 53.36
C ASN A 469 15.76 -32.98 53.99
N GLN A 470 16.86 -32.26 54.27
CA GLN A 470 18.00 -32.83 54.99
C GLN A 470 17.69 -33.12 56.47
N ASP A 471 16.96 -32.25 57.17
CA ASP A 471 16.51 -32.49 58.55
C ASP A 471 15.45 -33.61 58.62
N SER A 472 14.69 -33.84 57.55
CA SER A 472 13.76 -34.97 57.43
C SER A 472 14.50 -36.29 57.17
N GLU A 473 15.52 -36.31 56.31
CA GLU A 473 16.36 -37.51 56.11
C GLU A 473 17.23 -37.83 57.35
N GLN A 474 17.68 -36.83 58.10
CA GLN A 474 18.44 -37.05 59.34
C GLN A 474 17.55 -37.53 60.50
N ASN A 475 16.30 -37.06 60.59
CA ASN A 475 15.31 -37.60 61.54
C ASN A 475 14.82 -39.01 61.17
N GLU A 476 14.73 -39.36 59.89
CA GLU A 476 14.39 -40.73 59.45
C GLU A 476 15.52 -41.73 59.68
N GLN A 477 16.79 -41.28 59.68
CA GLN A 477 17.94 -42.12 60.06
C GLN A 477 18.07 -42.32 61.58
N ASP A 478 17.78 -41.31 62.40
CA ASP A 478 17.77 -41.44 63.87
C ASP A 478 16.50 -42.16 64.40
N GLN A 479 15.38 -42.15 63.67
CA GLN A 479 14.17 -42.92 64.03
C GLN A 479 14.21 -44.40 63.57
N GLN A 480 15.02 -44.77 62.58
CA GLN A 480 15.21 -46.18 62.18
C GLN A 480 16.19 -46.98 63.05
N GLU A 481 17.01 -46.34 63.90
CA GLU A 481 17.85 -47.04 64.90
C GLU A 481 17.20 -47.18 66.30
N GLN A 482 16.03 -46.58 66.57
CA GLN A 482 15.38 -46.62 67.89
C GLN A 482 14.01 -47.29 68.02
N GLN A 483 13.42 -47.81 66.94
CA GLN A 483 12.15 -48.57 67.01
C GLN A 483 12.24 -50.00 66.47
N SER A 484 13.36 -50.66 66.78
CA SER A 484 13.42 -52.13 66.87
C SER A 484 13.19 -52.60 68.32
N GLN A 485 12.06 -52.24 68.92
CA GLN A 485 11.47 -52.92 70.08
C GLN A 485 10.02 -52.44 70.35
N GLU A 486 9.08 -53.39 70.35
CA GLU A 486 7.63 -53.28 70.71
C GLU A 486 6.73 -52.60 69.64
N ASN A 487 6.09 -53.33 68.70
CA ASN A 487 4.86 -54.15 68.86
C ASN A 487 3.81 -53.45 69.78
N GLN A 488 2.53 -53.27 69.44
CA GLN A 488 1.60 -54.15 68.73
C GLN A 488 0.22 -53.43 68.59
N GLU A 489 -0.62 -53.91 67.64
CA GLU A 489 -2.09 -53.72 67.49
C GLU A 489 -2.62 -52.29 67.15
N SER A 490 -3.51 -52.07 66.17
CA SER A 490 -4.41 -52.97 65.45
C SER A 490 -4.64 -52.52 64.01
N SER A 491 -4.42 -53.45 63.10
CA SER A 491 -4.90 -53.47 61.73
C SER A 491 -6.23 -54.21 61.64
N GLU A 492 -7.28 -53.53 61.20
CA GLU A 492 -8.52 -54.04 60.59
C GLU A 492 -9.30 -52.75 60.21
N GLN A 493 -9.65 -52.41 58.96
CA GLN A 493 -10.12 -53.23 57.86
C GLN A 493 -9.83 -52.59 56.50
N GLU A 494 -9.71 -53.48 55.55
CA GLU A 494 -9.35 -53.33 54.15
C GLU A 494 -10.35 -52.54 53.29
N LYS A 495 -9.77 -51.88 52.29
CA LYS A 495 -10.19 -51.90 50.88
C LYS A 495 -11.59 -52.46 50.59
N GLN A 496 -12.54 -51.57 50.36
CA GLN A 496 -13.57 -51.72 49.34
C GLN A 496 -14.23 -50.37 49.11
N GLU A 497 -13.83 -49.69 48.02
CA GLU A 497 -14.64 -48.82 47.15
C GLU A 497 -13.70 -47.92 46.34
N GLN A 498 -13.05 -48.57 45.38
CA GLN A 498 -12.84 -47.95 44.07
C GLN A 498 -14.23 -47.64 43.47
N GLU A 499 -14.33 -46.51 42.77
CA GLU A 499 -15.48 -46.00 42.01
C GLU A 499 -16.30 -44.88 42.69
N GLN A 500 -15.68 -43.72 42.90
CA GLN A 500 -16.30 -42.40 42.62
C GLN A 500 -15.35 -41.23 42.93
N GLN A 501 -14.25 -41.07 42.18
CA GLN A 501 -13.62 -39.74 42.05
C GLN A 501 -12.73 -39.58 40.82
N ALA A 502 -13.13 -40.20 39.70
CA ALA A 502 -12.70 -39.80 38.37
C ALA A 502 -13.77 -38.88 37.75
N GLN A 503 -14.04 -37.76 38.40
CA GLN A 503 -14.84 -36.65 37.85
C GLN A 503 -14.74 -35.41 38.75
N LYS A 504 -13.53 -34.87 38.91
CA LYS A 504 -13.33 -33.49 39.38
C LYS A 504 -11.95 -32.92 39.06
N ASP A 505 -11.40 -33.26 37.89
CA ASP A 505 -10.30 -32.53 37.26
C ASP A 505 -10.82 -31.83 36.01
N GLN A 506 -11.56 -30.75 36.23
CA GLN A 506 -11.84 -29.69 35.24
C GLN A 506 -12.55 -28.52 35.93
N GLN A 507 -11.92 -27.94 36.96
CA GLN A 507 -12.25 -26.60 37.47
C GLN A 507 -11.22 -26.16 38.52
N ALA A 508 -10.05 -25.71 38.05
CA ALA A 508 -9.13 -24.85 38.79
C ALA A 508 -8.08 -24.26 37.83
N GLN A 509 -8.55 -23.60 36.76
CA GLN A 509 -7.77 -22.67 35.94
C GLN A 509 -8.72 -21.53 35.58
N ALA A 510 -8.96 -20.65 36.57
CA ALA A 510 -9.72 -19.42 36.44
C ALA A 510 -9.47 -18.55 37.68
N ALA A 511 -8.28 -17.94 37.74
CA ALA A 511 -7.97 -16.77 38.56
C ALA A 511 -6.55 -16.29 38.19
N ASP A 512 -6.43 -15.66 37.02
CA ASP A 512 -5.45 -14.60 36.70
C ASP A 512 -5.50 -14.31 35.20
N GLN A 513 -6.54 -13.58 34.80
CA GLN A 513 -6.63 -12.91 33.49
C GLN A 513 -7.70 -11.82 33.62
N GLN A 514 -7.39 -10.82 34.45
CA GLN A 514 -8.19 -9.59 34.55
C GLN A 514 -7.30 -8.44 35.03
N GLU A 515 -6.22 -8.19 34.28
CA GLU A 515 -5.41 -6.97 34.39
C GLU A 515 -4.52 -6.85 33.13
N ASN A 516 -5.13 -6.77 31.94
CA ASN A 516 -4.39 -6.40 30.71
C ASN A 516 -5.28 -5.97 29.54
N GLU A 517 -6.33 -5.17 29.80
CA GLU A 517 -7.12 -4.53 28.72
C GLU A 517 -7.35 -3.02 28.92
N GLU A 518 -6.60 -2.36 29.81
CA GLU A 518 -6.69 -0.90 30.03
C GLU A 518 -5.38 -0.12 29.77
N GLN A 519 -4.42 -0.70 29.04
CA GLN A 519 -3.18 0.02 28.66
C GLN A 519 -2.89 0.05 27.16
N GLN A 520 -3.83 -0.37 26.30
CA GLN A 520 -3.67 -0.30 24.83
C GLN A 520 -4.47 0.82 24.15
N SER A 521 -5.06 1.74 24.92
CA SER A 521 -5.91 2.82 24.41
C SER A 521 -5.29 4.22 24.47
N GLU A 522 -4.03 4.39 24.92
CA GLU A 522 -3.38 5.72 24.99
C GLU A 522 -2.17 5.91 24.05
N GLU A 523 -1.61 4.85 23.45
CA GLU A 523 -0.51 5.00 22.46
C GLU A 523 -0.97 5.24 21.01
N GLN A 524 -2.28 5.13 20.73
CA GLN A 524 -2.84 5.39 19.39
C GLN A 524 -3.30 6.85 19.16
N GLN A 525 -3.09 7.76 20.11
CA GLN A 525 -3.46 9.18 19.97
C GLN A 525 -2.28 10.15 19.77
N GLN A 526 -1.04 9.66 19.62
CA GLN A 526 0.13 10.52 19.37
C GLN A 526 0.82 10.33 18.00
N ALA A 527 0.29 9.46 17.13
CA ALA A 527 0.87 9.19 15.80
C ALA A 527 0.25 9.97 14.62
N GLU A 528 -0.69 10.91 14.86
CA GLU A 528 -1.36 11.69 13.80
C GLU A 528 -0.83 13.13 13.62
N GLN A 529 0.43 13.43 13.97
CA GLN A 529 1.03 14.77 13.75
C GLN A 529 2.40 14.77 13.08
N GLN A 530 2.61 13.95 12.06
CA GLN A 530 3.69 14.17 11.09
C GLN A 530 3.15 14.16 9.66
N GLU A 531 2.68 15.32 9.22
CA GLU A 531 2.39 15.58 7.81
C GLU A 531 3.67 15.79 6.99
N ASN A 532 3.58 15.28 5.77
CA ASN A 532 4.54 15.27 4.68
C ASN A 532 4.65 16.67 4.03
N PRO A 533 5.84 17.28 3.86
CA PRO A 533 5.97 18.61 3.27
C PRO A 533 6.19 18.53 1.75
N GLN A 534 5.20 18.07 0.99
CA GLN A 534 5.21 18.15 -0.47
C GLN A 534 3.78 18.33 -0.97
N ASP A 535 3.36 19.59 -1.01
CA ASP A 535 2.43 20.20 -1.99
C ASP A 535 1.90 21.51 -1.39
N GLN A 536 2.65 22.60 -1.58
CA GLN A 536 2.15 23.95 -1.36
C GLN A 536 2.02 24.62 -2.72
N GLU A 537 0.81 24.60 -3.28
CA GLU A 537 0.42 25.55 -4.31
C GLU A 537 0.43 26.96 -3.70
N GLU A 538 1.12 27.87 -4.37
CA GLU A 538 1.31 29.26 -3.94
C GLU A 538 -0.02 30.04 -4.09
N ILE A 539 -0.73 30.24 -2.98
CA ILE A 539 -1.99 30.99 -2.94
C ILE A 539 -1.67 32.49 -3.16
N GLU A 540 -2.21 33.08 -4.24
CA GLU A 540 -2.06 34.52 -4.51
C GLU A 540 -2.78 35.36 -3.44
N LEU A 541 -1.99 36.01 -2.57
CA LEU A 541 -2.48 36.85 -1.47
C LEU A 541 -3.21 38.11 -1.96
N THR A 542 -4.29 38.48 -1.26
CA THR A 542 -5.06 39.71 -1.50
C THR A 542 -4.23 40.97 -1.15
N PRO A 543 -4.61 42.17 -1.65
CA PRO A 543 -3.86 43.41 -1.40
C PRO A 543 -3.71 43.79 0.08
N GLU A 544 -4.68 43.43 0.92
CA GLU A 544 -4.63 43.66 2.37
C GLU A 544 -3.68 42.68 3.07
N GLU A 545 -3.62 41.42 2.63
CA GLU A 545 -2.70 40.41 3.17
C GLU A 545 -1.24 40.66 2.77
N LYS A 546 -1.01 41.31 1.61
CA LYS A 546 0.34 41.76 1.22
C LYS A 546 0.89 42.85 2.13
N ALA A 547 0.02 43.63 2.77
CA ALA A 547 0.39 44.74 3.66
C ALA A 547 0.71 44.31 5.11
N LEU A 548 0.49 43.04 5.47
CA LEU A 548 0.83 42.49 6.78
C LEU A 548 2.35 42.35 6.97
N ASP A 549 2.81 42.63 8.19
CA ASP A 549 4.22 42.52 8.55
C ASP A 549 4.66 41.03 8.54
N ALA A 550 5.96 40.76 8.35
CA ALA A 550 6.45 39.38 8.19
C ALA A 550 6.14 38.48 9.41
N GLU A 551 6.12 39.07 10.60
CA GLU A 551 5.78 38.41 11.87
C GLU A 551 4.28 38.12 11.97
N GLU A 552 3.43 39.03 11.49
CA GLU A 552 1.98 38.85 11.43
C GLU A 552 1.58 37.75 10.43
N LYS A 553 2.29 37.64 9.30
CA LYS A 553 2.09 36.55 8.33
C LYS A 553 2.44 35.20 8.92
N GLN A 554 3.54 35.09 9.67
CA GLN A 554 3.90 33.85 10.36
C GLN A 554 2.90 33.50 11.47
N ALA A 555 2.44 34.48 12.24
CA ALA A 555 1.41 34.28 13.26
C ALA A 555 0.07 33.84 12.62
N MET A 556 -0.30 34.42 11.49
CA MET A 556 -1.49 34.06 10.72
C MET A 556 -1.37 32.66 10.13
N GLU A 557 -0.23 32.28 9.54
CA GLU A 557 0.01 30.92 9.04
C GLU A 557 -0.04 29.89 10.17
N GLN A 558 0.55 30.19 11.33
CA GLN A 558 0.44 29.33 12.51
C GLN A 558 -0.99 29.24 13.04
N TRP A 559 -1.77 30.30 12.91
CA TRP A 559 -3.19 30.30 13.27
C TRP A 559 -4.03 29.49 12.28
N LEU A 560 -3.76 29.63 10.98
CA LEU A 560 -4.42 28.87 9.90
C LEU A 560 -4.13 27.36 10.02
N ARG A 561 -2.88 26.97 10.30
CA ARG A 561 -2.52 25.55 10.55
C ARG A 561 -3.17 24.94 11.80
N ARG A 562 -3.65 25.78 12.73
CA ARG A 562 -4.41 25.32 13.91
C ARG A 562 -5.90 25.14 13.63
N ILE A 563 -6.39 25.66 12.51
CA ILE A 563 -7.76 25.38 12.07
C ILE A 563 -7.74 23.94 11.58
N LYS A 564 -8.35 23.04 12.37
CA LYS A 564 -8.50 21.64 11.97
C LYS A 564 -9.23 21.59 10.62
N ASP A 565 -8.65 20.89 9.65
CA ASP A 565 -9.31 20.65 8.37
C ASP A 565 -10.63 19.92 8.60
N ASP A 566 -11.74 20.60 8.28
CA ASP A 566 -13.10 20.06 8.28
C ASP A 566 -13.58 19.95 6.83
N PRO A 567 -13.16 18.90 6.08
CA PRO A 567 -13.61 18.68 4.71
C PRO A 567 -15.15 18.57 4.63
N GLY A 568 -15.81 18.13 5.71
CA GLY A 568 -17.27 18.04 5.79
C GLY A 568 -17.92 19.41 5.87
N GLY A 569 -17.30 20.33 6.59
CA GLY A 569 -17.68 21.75 6.62
C GLY A 569 -17.66 22.41 5.26
N LEU A 570 -16.62 22.15 4.45
CA LEU A 570 -16.55 22.65 3.07
C LEU A 570 -17.65 22.06 2.20
N MET A 571 -17.87 20.74 2.25
CA MET A 571 -18.95 20.09 1.49
C MET A 571 -20.33 20.61 1.88
N ARG A 572 -20.60 20.74 3.19
CA ARG A 572 -21.83 21.31 3.72
C ARG A 572 -22.09 22.73 3.19
N ARG A 573 -21.08 23.60 3.19
CA ARG A 573 -21.21 24.97 2.63
C ARG A 573 -21.44 24.93 1.12
N LYS A 574 -20.73 24.06 0.39
CA LYS A 574 -20.90 23.88 -1.06
C LYS A 574 -22.33 23.43 -1.39
N PHE A 575 -22.86 22.44 -0.67
CA PHE A 575 -24.21 21.93 -0.89
C PHE A 575 -25.26 22.98 -0.54
N LEU A 576 -25.10 23.69 0.58
CA LEU A 576 -25.97 24.81 0.95
C LEU A 576 -25.99 25.90 -0.11
N TYR A 577 -24.83 26.29 -0.64
CA TYR A 577 -24.72 27.27 -1.72
C TYR A 577 -25.43 26.78 -3.01
N GLN A 578 -25.18 25.54 -3.42
CA GLN A 578 -25.82 24.95 -4.60
C GLN A 578 -27.34 24.84 -4.43
N TYR A 579 -27.82 24.50 -3.24
CA TYR A 579 -29.24 24.46 -2.89
C TYR A 579 -29.90 25.84 -3.07
N HIS A 580 -29.30 26.89 -2.47
CA HIS A 580 -29.83 28.24 -2.61
C HIS A 580 -29.82 28.74 -4.06
N LYS A 581 -28.76 28.44 -4.80
CA LYS A 581 -28.65 28.82 -6.21
C LYS A 581 -29.76 28.20 -7.06
N ARG A 582 -29.99 26.89 -6.94
CA ARG A 582 -31.09 26.20 -7.66
C ARG A 582 -32.47 26.75 -7.31
N ASN A 583 -32.69 27.08 -6.03
CA ASN A 583 -33.95 27.68 -5.60
C ASN A 583 -34.15 29.10 -6.17
N GLN A 584 -33.07 29.86 -6.38
CA GLN A 584 -33.14 31.16 -7.07
C GLN A 584 -33.42 31.01 -8.56
N ASP A 585 -32.85 29.98 -9.18
CA ASP A 585 -33.01 29.67 -10.60
C ASP A 585 -34.37 28.99 -10.91
N GLY A 586 -35.16 28.66 -9.89
CA GLY A 586 -36.48 28.03 -10.03
C GLY A 586 -36.44 26.53 -10.32
N GLU A 587 -35.28 25.89 -10.20
CA GLU A 587 -35.08 24.44 -10.40
C GLU A 587 -35.37 23.62 -9.13
N SER A 588 -36.23 24.12 -8.25
CA SER A 588 -36.52 23.44 -6.98
C SER A 588 -37.34 22.17 -7.24
N TYR A 589 -36.87 21.04 -6.72
CA TYR A 589 -37.72 19.86 -6.58
C TYR A 589 -38.87 20.25 -5.65
N ASP A 590 -40.11 19.96 -6.07
CA ASP A 590 -41.30 20.15 -5.23
C ASP A 590 -40.99 19.62 -3.82
N GLN A 591 -41.24 20.43 -2.78
CA GLN A 591 -40.92 20.18 -1.37
C GLN A 591 -41.73 19.00 -0.80
N GLN A 592 -41.55 17.82 -1.37
CA GLN A 592 -42.28 16.61 -1.04
C GLN A 592 -41.27 15.55 -0.59
N THR A 593 -40.55 15.89 0.48
CA THR A 593 -39.76 14.93 1.26
C THR A 593 -40.70 13.87 1.84
N THR A 594 -40.25 12.61 1.87
CA THR A 594 -41.04 11.47 2.36
C THR A 594 -40.99 11.32 3.88
N GLU A 595 -40.01 11.96 4.52
CA GLU A 595 -39.78 11.86 5.96
C GLU A 595 -39.39 13.21 6.55
N ASP A 596 -40.39 14.04 6.83
CA ASP A 596 -40.27 15.15 7.77
C ASP A 596 -40.82 14.67 9.13
N TRP A 597 -39.97 14.02 9.93
CA TRP A 597 -40.27 13.65 11.32
C TRP A 597 -39.72 14.65 12.33
#